data_AF-A0A349PWW3-F1
#
_entry.id   AF-A0A349PWW3-F1
#
_cell.length_a   1.000
_cell.length_b   1.000
_cell.length_c   1.000
_cell.angle_alpha   90.00
_cell.angle_beta   90.00
_cell.angle_gamma   90.00
#
_symmetry.space_group_name_H-M   'P 1'
#
loop_
_entity.id
_entity.type
_entity.pdbx_description
1 polymer ?
#
loop_
_entity_poly.entity_id
_entity_poly.type
_entity_poly.pdbx_seq_one_letter_code
_entity_poly.pdbx_strand_id
1 'polypeptide(L)' 'MGTTALTEAVFYILLSLDTPLHGYGIMQNVERLSGGRVRLAAGTLYGALATLTERGWIVSLGDESEG' A
#
# COMPACT_ATOMS: atom_id res chain seq x y z
N MET A 1 -12.14 2.83 -22.38
CA MET A 1 -11.70 2.62 -20.99
C MET A 1 -11.84 3.92 -20.22
N GLY A 2 -12.64 3.97 -19.16
CA GLY A 2 -12.65 5.12 -18.26
C GLY A 2 -11.42 5.05 -17.34
N THR A 3 -10.63 6.11 -17.29
CA THR A 3 -9.56 6.26 -16.30
C THR A 3 -10.20 6.57 -14.95
N THR A 4 -10.52 5.55 -14.16
CA THR A 4 -10.91 5.76 -12.77
C THR A 4 -9.72 6.32 -12.01
N ALA A 5 -9.89 7.51 -11.42
CA ALA A 5 -8.84 8.13 -10.63
C ALA A 5 -8.50 7.26 -9.40
N LEU A 6 -7.21 7.14 -9.09
CA LEU A 6 -6.78 6.52 -7.83
C LEU A 6 -7.18 7.43 -6.67
N THR A 7 -7.57 6.82 -5.55
CA THR A 7 -7.64 7.57 -4.30
C THR A 7 -6.22 7.96 -3.88
N GLU A 8 -6.08 9.06 -3.16
CA GLU A 8 -4.78 9.53 -2.68
C GLU A 8 -4.07 8.46 -1.82
N ALA A 9 -4.81 7.74 -0.99
CA ALA A 9 -4.28 6.62 -0.21
C ALA A 9 -3.73 5.50 -1.08
N VAL A 10 -4.47 5.08 -2.11
CA VAL A 10 -4.01 4.03 -3.04
C VAL A 10 -2.76 4.48 -3.80
N PHE A 11 -2.72 5.74 -4.26
CA PHE A 11 -1.54 6.30 -4.91
C PHE A 11 -0.30 6.20 -4.02
N TYR A 12 -0.37 6.65 -2.76
CA TYR A 12 0.78 6.58 -1.86
C TYR A 12 1.13 5.17 -1.40
N ILE A 13 0.16 4.25 -1.28
CA ILE A 13 0.44 2.83 -1.00
C ILE A 13 1.27 2.25 -2.15
N LEU A 14 0.83 2.42 -3.40
CA LEU A 14 1.55 1.91 -4.57
C LEU A 14 2.94 2.55 -4.70
N LEU A 15 3.05 3.87 -4.47
CA LEU A 15 4.34 4.56 -4.46
C LEU A 15 5.28 4.04 -3.35
N SER A 16 4.73 3.64 -2.20
CA SER A 16 5.52 3.04 -1.11
C SER A 16 6.01 1.62 -1.44
N LEU A 17 5.43 0.98 -2.44
CA LEU A 17 5.72 -0.39 -2.89
C LEU A 17 6.58 -0.44 -4.16
N ASP A 18 7.24 0.67 -4.52
CA ASP A 18 8.32 0.67 -5.51
C ASP A 18 9.46 -0.29 -5.10
N THR A 19 9.58 -0.55 -3.79
CA THR A 19 10.38 -1.62 -3.20
C THR A 19 9.53 -2.46 -2.24
N PRO A 20 9.82 -3.77 -2.06
CA PRO A 20 9.12 -4.59 -1.08
C PRO A 20 9.13 -3.96 0.31
N LEU A 21 7.97 -3.95 0.98
CA LEU A 21 7.83 -3.29 2.27
C LEU A 21 6.76 -3.95 3.14
N HIS A 22 7.07 -4.10 4.44
CA HIS A 22 6.09 -4.57 5.42
C HIS A 22 4.99 -3.54 5.65
N GLY A 23 3.82 -4.01 6.11
CA GLY A 23 2.65 -3.16 6.33
C GLY A 23 2.92 -1.94 7.21
N TYR A 24 3.73 -2.09 8.27
CA TYR A 24 4.11 -0.96 9.12
C TYR A 24 4.97 0.08 8.37
N GLY A 25 5.92 -0.36 7.55
CA GLY A 25 6.72 0.51 6.71
C GLY A 25 5.87 1.27 5.69
N ILE A 26 4.84 0.63 5.12
CA ILE A 26 3.90 1.30 4.21
C ILE A 26 3.16 2.42 4.93
N MET A 27 2.66 2.20 6.15
CA MET A 27 1.98 3.26 6.92
C MET A 27 2.88 4.46 7.17
N GLN A 28 4.14 4.22 7.56
CA GLN A 28 5.12 5.28 7.78
C GLN A 28 5.46 6.04 6.50
N ASN A 29 5.66 5.33 5.38
CA ASN A 29 5.95 5.97 4.10
C ASN A 29 4.76 6.76 3.57
N VAL A 30 3.54 6.26 3.67
CA VAL A 30 2.33 7.00 3.28
C VAL A 30 2.20 8.30 4.07
N GLU A 31 2.40 8.26 5.39
CA GLU A 31 2.38 9.48 6.21
C GLU A 31 3.47 10.46 5.78
N ARG A 32 4.71 9.98 5.61
CA ARG A 32 5.85 10.79 5.21
C ARG A 32 5.68 11.41 3.82
N LEU A 33 5.31 10.61 2.82
CA LEU A 33 5.17 11.03 1.42
C LEU A 33 3.99 11.97 1.21
N SER A 34 2.93 11.83 2.02
CA SER A 34 1.77 12.72 1.98
C SER A 34 1.96 14.02 2.77
N GLY A 35 3.06 14.16 3.53
CA GLY A 35 3.26 15.27 4.46
C GLY A 35 2.28 15.25 5.64
N GLY A 36 1.90 14.06 6.11
CA GLY A 36 0.98 13.87 7.22
C GLY A 36 -0.51 13.95 6.85
N ARG A 37 -0.86 14.25 5.59
CA ARG A 37 -2.25 14.38 5.14
C ARG A 37 -2.98 13.05 5.10
N VAL A 38 -2.27 11.96 4.81
CA VAL A 38 -2.81 10.61 4.82
C VAL A 38 -2.19 9.83 5.97
N ARG A 39 -3.03 9.35 6.88
CA ARG A 39 -2.66 8.47 7.99
C ARG A 39 -3.51 7.22 7.93
N LEU A 40 -2.85 6.08 7.74
CA LEU A 40 -3.53 4.81 7.61
C LEU A 40 -3.50 4.08 8.96
N ALA A 41 -4.68 3.68 9.45
CA ALA A 41 -4.78 2.66 10.47
C ALA A 41 -4.52 1.28 9.85
N ALA A 42 -4.08 0.31 10.66
CA ALA A 42 -3.79 -1.05 10.20
C ALA A 42 -4.97 -1.67 9.43
N GLY A 43 -6.20 -1.55 9.93
CA GLY A 43 -7.39 -2.09 9.25
C GLY A 43 -7.61 -1.48 7.86
N THR A 44 -7.41 -0.17 7.72
CA THR A 44 -7.53 0.53 6.43
C THR A 44 -6.45 0.09 5.44
N LEU A 45 -5.21 -0.03 5.91
CA LEU A 45 -4.12 -0.51 5.09
C LEU A 45 -4.40 -1.93 4.59
N TYR A 46 -4.67 -2.87 5.49
CA TYR A 46 -4.83 -4.27 5.09
C TYR A 46 -6.05 -4.50 4.20
N GLY A 47 -7.14 -3.75 4.42
CA GLY A 47 -8.27 -3.73 3.48
C GLY A 47 -7.86 -3.24 2.09
N ALA A 48 -7.08 -2.16 2.01
CA ALA A 48 -6.56 -1.66 0.74
C ALA A 48 -5.60 -2.66 0.06
N LEU A 49 -4.68 -3.27 0.81
CA LEU A 49 -3.75 -4.27 0.28
C LEU A 49 -4.48 -5.50 -0.25
N ALA A 50 -5.53 -5.97 0.44
CA ALA A 50 -6.37 -7.06 -0.04
C ALA A 50 -7.03 -6.70 -1.38
N THR A 51 -7.69 -5.54 -1.47
CA THR A 51 -8.30 -5.07 -2.73
C THR A 51 -7.28 -4.89 -3.86
N LEU A 52 -6.08 -4.36 -3.58
CA LEU A 52 -5.04 -4.17 -4.58
C LEU A 52 -4.46 -5.51 -5.07
N THR A 53 -4.38 -6.51 -4.18
CA THR A 53 -3.96 -7.87 -4.51
C THR A 53 -5.02 -8.57 -5.36
N GLU A 54 -6.30 -8.47 -5.00
CA GLU A 54 -7.43 -9.01 -5.79
C GLU A 54 -7.48 -8.41 -7.21
N ARG A 55 -7.08 -7.15 -7.36
CA ARG A 55 -6.96 -6.48 -8.66
C ARG A 55 -5.71 -6.88 -9.45
N GLY A 56 -4.79 -7.64 -8.87
CA GLY A 56 -3.52 -8.03 -9.47
C GLY A 56 -2.53 -6.88 -9.62
N TRP A 57 -2.67 -5.81 -8.84
CA TRP A 57 -1.79 -4.64 -8.93
C TRP A 57 -0.54 -4.77 -8.06
N ILE A 58 -0.62 -5.59 -7.01
CA ILE A 58 0.49 -5.93 -6.11
C ILE A 58 0.47 -7.43 -5.84
N VAL A 59 1.60 -7.95 -5.37
CA VAL A 59 1.73 -9.33 -4.93
C VAL A 59 2.44 -9.36 -3.58
N SER A 60 1.99 -10.24 -2.68
CA SER A 60 2.71 -10.51 -1.44
C SER A 60 3.88 -11.45 -1.75
N LEU A 61 5.08 -11.11 -1.27
CA LEU A 61 6.26 -11.94 -1.47
C LEU A 61 6.41 -13.08 -0.43
N GLY A 62 5.48 -13.17 0.52
CA GLY A 62 5.61 -14.06 1.68
C GLY A 62 6.56 -13.49 2.74
N ASP A 63 6.62 -14.13 3.91
CA ASP A 63 7.66 -13.84 4.89
C ASP A 63 8.96 -14.51 4.41
N GLU A 64 10.09 -13.79 4.42
CA GLU A 64 11.44 -14.35 4.18
C GLU A 64 11.89 -15.26 5.34
N SER A 65 11.01 -16.14 5.81
CA SER A 65 11.28 -17.17 6.81
C SER A 65 11.36 -18.54 6.13
N GLU A 66 12.09 -18.65 5.03
CA GLU A 66 12.59 -19.92 4.52
C GLU A 66 14.06 -19.74 4.12
N GLY A 67 14.91 -19.97 5.12
CA GLY A 67 16.29 -20.43 4.96
C GLY A 67 16.41 -21.81 5.58
#